data_AF-A0A4Q5SMS9-F1
#
_entry.id   AF-A0A4Q5SMS9-F1
#
_cell.length_a   1.000
_cell.length_b   1.000
_cell.length_c   1.000
_cell.angle_alpha   90.00
_cell.angle_beta   90.00
_cell.angle_gamma   90.00
#
_symmetry.space_group_name_H-M   'P 1'
#
loop_
_entity.id
_entity.type
_entity.pdbx_description
1 polymer ?
#
loop_
_entity_poly.entity_id
_entity_poly.type
_entity_poly.pdbx_seq_one_letter_code
_entity_poly.pdbx_strand_id
1 'polypeptide(L)'
;MRTPYDAALRALDRDMDALKGLIADATIRLQEMQSLHEALGAKIVRERELSAMDWQLYAESYLDRARAERRRLEQLRHEAEVELTMLRRQAAQQYASMKAIGNAADQYKAEAERVAQTAEQAMLDDLTAARFVRRAREMRRSSR
;
A
#
# COMPACT_ATOMS: atom_id res chain seq x y z
N MET A 1 -1.18 -6.31 24.10
CA MET A 1 -0.19 -5.25 24.41
C MET A 1 -0.27 -4.18 23.34
N ARG A 2 -0.29 -2.91 23.74
CA ARG A 2 -0.17 -1.77 22.82
C ARG A 2 1.32 -1.49 22.62
N THR A 3 1.82 -1.50 21.39
CA THR A 3 3.24 -1.22 21.13
C THR A 3 3.46 0.27 20.89
N PRO A 4 4.67 0.81 21.15
CA PRO A 4 5.01 2.19 20.78
C PRO A 4 4.83 2.47 19.28
N TYR A 5 4.86 1.43 18.45
CA TYR A 5 4.76 1.50 17.00
C TYR A 5 3.31 1.55 16.50
N ASP A 6 2.31 1.25 17.33
CA ASP A 6 0.90 1.15 16.90
C ASP A 6 0.37 2.47 16.32
N ALA A 7 0.79 3.62 16.86
CA ALA A 7 0.39 4.92 16.35
C ALA A 7 0.98 5.20 14.96
N ALA A 8 2.25 4.83 14.75
CA ALA A 8 2.92 4.96 13.46
C ALA A 8 2.29 4.02 12.42
N LEU A 9 2.05 2.75 12.77
CA LEU A 9 1.40 1.80 11.87
C LEU A 9 0.00 2.26 11.46
N ARG A 10 -0.80 2.80 12.37
CA ARG A 10 -2.13 3.37 12.04
C ARG A 10 -2.08 4.62 11.18
N ALA A 11 -1.02 5.43 11.29
CA ALA A 11 -0.82 6.55 10.38
C ALA A 11 -0.48 6.03 8.98
N LEU A 12 0.49 5.11 8.87
CA LEU A 12 0.90 4.54 7.59
C LEU A 12 -0.23 3.79 6.87
N ASP A 13 -1.11 3.11 7.61
CA ASP A 13 -2.26 2.39 7.07
C ASP A 13 -3.30 3.34 6.47
N ARG A 14 -3.60 4.45 7.15
CA ARG A 14 -4.48 5.51 6.62
C ARG A 14 -3.90 6.16 5.37
N ASP A 15 -2.60 6.44 5.36
CA ASP A 15 -1.92 7.00 4.19
C ASP A 15 -1.93 6.00 3.02
N MET A 16 -1.78 4.70 3.30
CA MET A 16 -1.88 3.64 2.30
C MET A 16 -3.28 3.54 1.71
N ASP A 17 -4.34 3.65 2.52
CA ASP A 17 -5.71 3.62 2.04
C ASP A 17 -6.04 4.85 1.18
N ALA A 18 -5.54 6.03 1.54
CA ALA A 18 -5.65 7.21 0.70
C ALA A 18 -4.95 7.00 -0.66
N LEU A 19 -3.74 6.42 -0.68
CA LEU A 19 -3.03 6.09 -1.91
C LEU A 19 -3.78 5.07 -2.78
N LYS A 20 -4.41 4.05 -2.18
CA LYS A 20 -5.25 3.10 -2.92
C LYS A 20 -6.41 3.80 -3.61
N GLY A 21 -7.07 4.74 -2.93
CA GLY A 21 -8.14 5.56 -3.50
C GLY A 21 -7.65 6.36 -4.71
N LEU A 22 -6.53 7.08 -4.57
CA LEU A 22 -5.94 7.86 -5.66
C LEU A 22 -5.54 6.98 -6.86
N ILE A 23 -4.98 5.79 -6.61
CA ILE A 23 -4.64 4.83 -7.67
C ILE A 23 -5.89 4.33 -8.39
N ALA A 24 -6.97 4.03 -7.66
CA ALA A 24 -8.23 3.60 -8.25
C ALA A 24 -8.81 4.70 -9.14
N ASP A 25 -8.88 5.94 -8.64
CA ASP A 25 -9.38 7.09 -9.40
C ASP A 25 -8.54 7.39 -10.65
N ALA A 26 -7.21 7.33 -10.54
CA ALA A 26 -6.32 7.47 -11.69
C ALA A 26 -6.50 6.35 -12.72
N THR A 27 -6.74 5.11 -12.26
CA THR A 27 -6.99 3.96 -13.14
C THR A 27 -8.31 4.12 -13.90
N ILE A 28 -9.39 4.58 -13.23
CA ILE A 28 -10.67 4.84 -13.86
C ILE A 28 -10.53 5.95 -14.92
N ARG A 29 -9.90 7.07 -14.56
CA ARG A 29 -9.62 8.17 -15.50
C ARG A 29 -8.86 7.70 -16.75
N LEU A 30 -7.87 6.84 -16.57
CA LEU A 30 -7.10 6.28 -17.69
C LEU A 30 -7.97 5.40 -18.60
N GLN A 31 -8.83 4.56 -18.03
CA GLN A 31 -9.75 3.71 -18.79
C GLN A 31 -10.78 4.55 -19.57
N GLU A 32 -11.32 5.61 -18.97
CA GLU A 32 -12.23 6.53 -19.64
C GLU A 32 -11.54 7.23 -20.83
N MET A 33 -10.31 7.71 -20.64
CA MET A 33 -9.53 8.33 -21.72
C MET A 33 -9.23 7.35 -22.86
N GLN A 34 -8.90 6.09 -22.54
CA GLN A 34 -8.70 5.04 -23.55
C GLN A 34 -9.99 4.78 -24.35
N SER A 35 -11.13 4.63 -23.66
CA SER A 35 -12.42 4.43 -24.32
C SER A 35 -12.79 5.60 -25.24
N LEU A 36 -12.58 6.84 -24.78
CA LEU A 36 -12.82 8.04 -25.60
C LEU A 36 -11.89 8.10 -26.81
N HIS A 37 -10.62 7.73 -26.64
CA HIS A 37 -9.64 7.69 -27.73
C HIS A 37 -10.06 6.68 -28.80
N GLU A 38 -10.44 5.47 -28.41
CA GLU A 38 -10.91 4.41 -29.31
C GLU A 38 -12.19 4.81 -30.04
N ALA A 39 -13.16 5.36 -29.31
CA ALA A 39 -14.42 5.84 -29.88
C ALA A 39 -14.19 6.96 -30.91
N LEU A 40 -13.29 7.91 -30.62
CA LEU A 40 -12.91 8.97 -31.55
C LEU A 40 -12.18 8.42 -32.77
N GLY A 41 -11.29 7.45 -32.59
CA GLY A 41 -10.62 6.74 -33.67
C GLY A 41 -11.61 6.07 -34.64
N ALA A 42 -12.59 5.35 -34.10
CA ALA A 42 -13.65 4.72 -34.89
C ALA A 42 -14.50 5.75 -35.65
N LYS A 43 -14.83 6.88 -35.03
CA LYS A 43 -15.56 7.98 -35.70
C LYS A 43 -14.77 8.59 -36.86
N ILE A 44 -13.47 8.81 -36.68
CA ILE A 44 -12.60 9.36 -37.74
C ILE A 44 -12.53 8.39 -38.93
N VAL A 45 -12.39 7.09 -38.68
CA VAL A 45 -12.36 6.07 -39.73
C VAL A 45 -13.68 6.07 -40.51
N ARG A 46 -14.82 6.03 -39.81
CA ARG A 46 -16.14 6.05 -40.43
C ARG A 46 -16.37 7.30 -41.28
N GLU A 47 -16.00 8.48 -40.77
CA GLU A 47 -16.16 9.72 -41.52
C GLU A 47 -15.31 9.76 -42.79
N ARG A 48 -14.09 9.20 -42.72
CA ARG A 48 -13.20 9.09 -43.87
C ARG A 48 -13.76 8.12 -44.93
N GLU A 49 -14.39 7.03 -44.52
CA GLU A 49 -15.07 6.10 -45.42
C GLU A 49 -16.27 6.77 -46.13
N LEU A 50 -17.10 7.51 -45.39
CA LEU A 50 -18.23 8.26 -45.95
C LEU A 50 -17.77 9.32 -46.95
N SER A 51 -16.74 10.08 -46.60
CA SER A 51 -16.14 11.09 -47.49
C SER A 51 -15.50 10.49 -48.75
N ALA A 52 -15.08 9.22 -48.70
CA ALA A 52 -14.54 8.51 -49.86
C ALA A 52 -15.65 8.00 -50.81
N MET A 53 -16.86 7.76 -50.28
CA MET A 53 -18.01 7.34 -51.06
C MET A 53 -18.71 8.51 -51.77
N ASP A 54 -18.67 9.71 -51.18
CA ASP A 54 -19.26 10.92 -51.75
C ASP A 54 -18.38 12.15 -51.48
N TRP A 55 -17.88 12.76 -52.56
CA TRP A 55 -17.04 13.96 -52.50
C TRP A 55 -17.77 15.19 -51.97
N GLN A 56 -19.11 15.21 -52.01
CA GLN A 56 -19.92 16.29 -51.43
C GLN A 56 -20.01 16.20 -49.90
N LEU A 57 -19.68 15.05 -49.32
CA LEU A 57 -19.65 14.81 -47.87
C LEU A 57 -18.27 15.06 -47.26
N TYR A 58 -17.34 15.68 -48.00
CA TYR A 58 -15.98 15.90 -47.52
C TYR A 58 -15.92 16.88 -46.34
N ALA A 59 -15.71 16.34 -45.13
CA ALA A 59 -15.74 17.08 -43.87
C ALA A 59 -14.32 17.40 -43.33
N GLU A 60 -13.48 18.10 -44.11
CA GLU A 60 -12.08 18.39 -43.76
C GLU A 60 -11.92 19.08 -42.40
N SER A 61 -12.74 20.11 -42.14
CA SER A 61 -12.72 20.87 -40.89
C SER A 61 -13.15 20.04 -39.66
N TYR A 62 -13.95 19.00 -39.86
CA TYR A 62 -14.28 18.05 -38.81
C TYR A 62 -13.11 17.08 -38.56
N LEU A 63 -12.52 16.53 -39.63
CA LEU A 63 -11.39 15.61 -39.52
C LEU A 63 -10.18 16.25 -38.85
N ASP A 64 -9.89 17.53 -39.13
CA ASP A 64 -8.79 18.24 -38.49
C ASP A 64 -9.05 18.50 -37.00
N ARG A 65 -10.28 18.89 -36.63
CA ARG A 65 -10.68 18.99 -35.22
C ARG A 65 -10.59 17.64 -34.50
N ALA A 66 -11.06 16.56 -35.14
CA ALA A 66 -11.01 15.22 -34.57
C ALA A 66 -9.57 14.72 -34.39
N ARG A 67 -8.66 15.02 -35.33
CA ARG A 67 -7.22 14.70 -35.18
C ARG A 67 -6.56 15.50 -34.05
N ALA A 68 -6.90 16.79 -33.92
CA ALA A 68 -6.41 17.62 -32.83
C ALA A 68 -6.90 17.09 -31.47
N GLU A 69 -8.17 16.73 -31.38
CA GLU A 69 -8.75 16.14 -30.17
C GLU A 69 -8.12 14.77 -29.84
N ARG A 70 -7.85 13.94 -30.85
CA ARG A 70 -7.14 12.67 -30.64
C ARG A 70 -5.75 12.87 -30.06
N ARG A 71 -5.00 13.87 -30.54
CA ARG A 71 -3.67 14.22 -29.99
C ARG A 71 -3.77 14.72 -28.56
N ARG A 72 -4.80 15.52 -28.25
CA ARG A 72 -5.06 15.99 -26.89
C ARG A 72 -5.37 14.84 -25.93
N LEU A 73 -6.25 13.91 -26.34
CA LEU A 73 -6.57 12.72 -25.55
C LEU A 73 -5.34 11.82 -25.34
N GLU A 74 -4.48 11.67 -26.36
CA GLU A 74 -3.23 10.94 -26.24
C GLU A 74 -2.28 11.56 -25.20
N GLN A 75 -2.15 12.88 -25.22
CA GLN A 75 -1.35 13.60 -24.23
C GLN A 75 -1.92 13.43 -22.81
N LEU A 76 -3.22 13.62 -22.63
CA LEU A 76 -3.89 13.44 -21.34
C LEU A 76 -3.75 12.00 -20.83
N ARG A 77 -3.84 11.01 -21.72
CA ARG A 77 -3.60 9.60 -21.38
C ARG A 77 -2.17 9.40 -20.87
N HIS A 78 -1.18 9.95 -21.57
CA HIS A 78 0.21 9.85 -21.15
C HIS A 78 0.45 10.50 -19.78
N GLU A 79 -0.12 11.69 -19.55
CA GLU A 79 -0.05 12.37 -18.26
C GLU A 79 -0.66 11.51 -17.13
N ALA A 80 -1.82 10.88 -17.38
CA ALA A 80 -2.46 9.96 -16.44
C ALA A 80 -1.63 8.68 -16.18
N GLU A 81 -0.95 8.13 -17.19
CA GLU A 81 -0.05 6.98 -17.04
C GLU A 81 1.17 7.32 -16.16
N VAL A 82 1.73 8.52 -16.34
CA VAL A 82 2.83 9.03 -15.52
C VAL A 82 2.37 9.23 -14.08
N GLU A 83 1.20 9.85 -13.87
CA GLU A 83 0.58 10.01 -12.54
C GLU A 83 0.41 8.65 -11.85
N LEU A 84 -0.18 7.67 -12.55
CA LEU A 84 -0.40 6.32 -12.02
C LEU A 84 0.91 5.62 -11.67
N THR A 85 1.95 5.78 -12.50
CA THR A 85 3.27 5.21 -12.23
C THR A 85 3.89 5.82 -10.97
N MET A 86 3.75 7.13 -10.78
CA MET A 86 4.25 7.82 -9.59
C MET A 86 3.51 7.39 -8.33
N LEU A 87 2.17 7.29 -8.39
CA LEU A 87 1.35 6.81 -7.28
C LEU A 87 1.71 5.36 -6.88
N ARG A 88 1.91 4.48 -7.87
CA ARG A 88 2.35 3.09 -7.62
C ARG A 88 3.72 3.04 -6.96
N ARG A 89 4.65 3.90 -7.36
CA ARG A 89 5.97 4.01 -6.73
C ARG A 89 5.87 4.50 -5.29
N GLN A 90 5.03 5.49 -5.02
CA GLN A 90 4.76 5.97 -3.67
C GLN A 90 4.14 4.88 -2.78
N ALA A 91 3.15 4.15 -3.31
CA ALA A 91 2.56 3.02 -2.61
C ALA A 91 3.58 1.92 -2.29
N ALA A 92 4.49 1.60 -3.22
CA ALA A 92 5.55 0.63 -2.97
C ALA A 92 6.51 1.09 -1.85
N GLN A 93 6.89 2.36 -1.84
CA GLN A 93 7.72 2.95 -0.78
C GLN A 93 7.01 2.92 0.58
N GLN A 94 5.74 3.31 0.61
CA GLN A 94 4.93 3.30 1.83
C GLN A 94 4.78 1.88 2.39
N TYR A 95 4.54 0.90 1.51
CA TYR A 95 4.46 -0.51 1.91
C TYR A 95 5.78 -1.01 2.51
N ALA A 96 6.92 -0.63 1.91
CA ALA A 96 8.24 -0.98 2.44
C ALA A 96 8.46 -0.38 3.85
N SER A 97 8.08 0.88 4.06
CA SER A 97 8.12 1.54 5.37
C SER A 97 7.22 0.84 6.38
N MET A 98 5.99 0.51 6.00
CA MET A 98 5.04 -0.19 6.86
C MET A 98 5.56 -1.58 7.27
N LYS A 99 6.18 -2.31 6.34
CA LYS A 99 6.81 -3.61 6.61
C LYS A 99 8.00 -3.47 7.58
N ALA A 100 8.84 -2.45 7.40
CA ALA A 100 9.98 -2.20 8.28
C ALA A 100 9.53 -1.89 9.73
N ILE A 101 8.51 -1.03 9.90
CA ILE A 101 7.96 -0.71 11.21
C ILE A 101 7.22 -1.92 11.81
N GLY A 102 6.49 -2.68 11.00
CA GLY A 102 5.82 -3.91 11.43
C GLY A 102 6.82 -4.91 12.01
N ASN A 103 7.94 -5.14 11.32
CA ASN A 103 9.01 -6.00 11.80
C ASN A 103 9.60 -5.51 13.14
N ALA A 104 9.82 -4.19 13.29
CA ALA A 104 10.31 -3.62 14.55
C ALA A 104 9.29 -3.80 15.69
N ALA A 105 8.00 -3.66 15.39
CA ALA A 105 6.93 -3.89 16.35
C ALA A 105 6.86 -5.35 16.80
N ASP A 106 7.04 -6.29 15.88
CA ASP A 106 7.03 -7.73 16.20
C ASP A 106 8.27 -8.14 16.99
N GLN A 107 9.45 -7.60 16.67
CA GLN A 107 10.66 -7.77 17.48
C GLN A 107 10.48 -7.23 18.90
N TYR A 108 9.83 -6.06 19.05
CA TYR A 108 9.54 -5.48 20.36
C TYR A 108 8.60 -6.38 21.18
N LYS A 109 7.56 -6.95 20.55
CA LYS A 109 6.66 -7.89 21.23
C LYS A 109 7.39 -9.16 21.68
N ALA A 110 8.21 -9.72 20.80
CA ALA A 110 9.01 -10.90 21.11
C ALA A 110 9.98 -10.63 22.27
N GLU A 111 10.61 -9.46 22.30
CA GLU A 111 11.49 -9.07 23.41
C GLU A 111 10.72 -8.89 24.72
N ALA A 112 9.58 -8.19 24.68
CA ALA A 112 8.74 -8.00 25.86
C ALA A 112 8.27 -9.35 26.43
N GLU A 113 7.94 -10.32 25.58
CA GLU A 113 7.54 -11.67 25.97
C GLU A 113 8.71 -12.45 26.57
N ARG A 114 9.91 -12.38 25.98
CA ARG A 114 11.13 -12.97 26.57
C ARG A 114 11.46 -12.40 27.94
N VAL A 115 11.35 -11.09 28.11
CA VAL A 115 11.58 -10.43 29.41
C VAL A 115 10.57 -10.90 30.45
N ALA A 116 9.29 -11.00 30.07
CA ALA A 116 8.24 -11.51 30.96
C ALA A 116 8.50 -12.97 31.38
N GLN A 117 8.82 -13.85 30.43
CA GLN A 117 9.15 -15.25 30.70
C GLN A 117 10.39 -15.39 31.61
N THR A 118 11.42 -14.57 31.36
CA THR A 118 12.64 -14.56 32.18
C THR A 118 12.34 -14.11 33.61
N ALA A 119 11.48 -13.09 33.78
CA ALA A 119 11.06 -12.62 35.09
C ALA A 119 10.24 -13.68 35.86
N GLU A 120 9.34 -14.39 35.17
CA GLU A 120 8.58 -15.50 35.75
C GLU A 120 9.49 -16.64 36.21
N GLN A 121 10.47 -17.02 35.39
CA GLN A 121 11.46 -18.05 35.75
C GLN A 121 12.33 -17.62 36.94
N ALA A 122 12.84 -16.39 36.95
CA ALA A 122 13.63 -15.88 38.07
C ALA A 122 12.84 -15.92 39.39
N MET A 123 11.55 -15.58 39.35
CA MET A 123 10.68 -15.64 40.53
C MET A 123 10.46 -17.08 41.03
N LEU A 124 10.33 -18.05 40.12
CA LEU A 124 10.24 -19.48 40.48
C LEU A 124 11.55 -20.00 41.07
N ASP A 125 12.69 -19.62 40.49
CA ASP A 125 14.01 -20.00 40.98
C ASP A 125 14.27 -19.44 42.38
N ASP A 126 13.95 -18.16 42.61
CA ASP A 126 14.05 -17.53 43.93
C ASP A 126 13.17 -18.26 44.98
N LEU A 127 11.95 -18.63 44.60
CA LEU A 127 11.04 -19.37 45.48
C LEU A 127 11.58 -20.77 45.83
N THR A 128 12.13 -21.48 44.85
CA THR A 128 12.71 -22.82 45.07
C THR A 128 13.97 -22.74 45.91
N ALA A 129 14.85 -21.77 45.66
CA ALA A 129 16.04 -21.51 46.44
C ALA A 129 15.69 -21.17 47.91
N ALA A 130 14.70 -20.30 48.14
CA ALA A 130 14.22 -19.97 49.48
C ALA A 130 13.69 -21.20 50.25
N ARG A 131 12.91 -22.07 49.57
CA ARG A 131 12.43 -23.34 50.14
C ARG A 131 13.58 -24.29 50.48
N PHE A 132 14.57 -24.39 49.60
CA PHE A 132 15.74 -25.23 49.82
C PHE A 132 16.57 -24.76 51.03
N VAL A 133 16.85 -23.46 51.12
CA VAL A 133 17.56 -22.86 52.26
C VAL A 133 16.80 -23.07 53.57
N ARG A 134 15.47 -22.93 53.56
CA ARG A 134 14.64 -23.19 54.74
C ARG A 134 14.77 -24.64 55.20
N ARG A 135 14.64 -25.60 54.27
CA ARG A 135 14.76 -27.03 54.56
C ARG A 135 16.16 -27.40 55.06
N ALA A 136 17.21 -26.82 54.49
CA ALA A 136 18.59 -27.03 54.95
C ALA A 136 18.82 -26.50 56.38
N ARG A 137 18.18 -25.38 56.74
CA ARG A 137 18.22 -24.84 58.11
C ARG A 137 17.47 -25.73 59.10
N GLU A 138 16.32 -26.26 58.71
CA GLU A 138 15.54 -27.20 59.54
C GLU A 138 16.34 -28.48 59.82
N MET A 139 16.95 -29.09 58.79
CA MET A 139 17.76 -30.31 58.98
C MET A 139 19.00 -30.08 59.86
N ARG A 140 19.65 -28.92 59.75
CA ARG A 140 20.77 -28.56 60.65
C ARG A 140 20.35 -28.37 62.11
N ARG A 141 19.09 -27.98 62.37
CA ARG A 141 18.55 -27.82 63.72
C ARG A 141 18.13 -29.15 64.35
N SER A 142 17.71 -30.13 63.56
CA SER A 142 17.34 -31.47 64.05
C SER A 142 18.53 -32.40 64.31
N SER A 143 19.74 -32.03 63.86
CA SER A 143 20.98 -32.82 64.07
C SER A 143 21.87 -32.27 65.20
N ARG A 144 21.36 -31.34 66.01
CA ARG A 144 21.94 -30.90 67.29
C ARG A 144 21.02 -31.34 68.41
#